data_AF-A0A1G1F9J5-F1
#
_entry.id   AF-A0A1G1F9J5-F1
#
_cell.length_a   1.000
_cell.length_b   1.000
_cell.length_c   1.000
_cell.angle_alpha   90.00
_cell.angle_beta   90.00
_cell.angle_gamma   90.00
#
_symmetry.space_group_name_H-M   'P 1'
#
loop_
_entity.id
_entity.type
_entity.pdbx_description
1 polymer ?
#
loop_
_entity_poly.entity_id
_entity_poly.type
_entity_poly.pdbx_seq_one_letter_code
_entity_poly.pdbx_strand_id
1 'polypeptide(L)'
;MTEEQDNKERKGLKRAVIIGSILGAFASLAAALAMDVVLGSSLQGTWWDASQRDVTKMFGPGCGQNPFAVGLMLAFVMGFLAAFGAFLGMIAGVFMYRLFRFVLK
;
A
#
# COMPACT_ATOMS: atom_id res chain seq x y z
N MET A 1 30.81 19.08 -15.97
CA MET A 1 29.95 17.88 -15.88
C MET A 1 28.58 18.32 -16.37
N THR A 2 28.22 17.94 -17.58
CA THR A 2 27.23 18.62 -18.43
C THR A 2 25.79 18.38 -17.95
N GLU A 3 24.95 19.42 -18.00
CA GLU A 3 23.53 19.40 -17.58
C GLU A 3 22.72 18.20 -18.13
N GLU A 4 23.13 17.68 -19.29
CA GLU A 4 22.51 16.53 -19.94
C GLU A 4 22.63 15.23 -19.11
N GLN A 5 23.77 15.02 -18.45
CA GLN A 5 23.99 13.83 -17.60
C GLN A 5 23.15 13.89 -16.32
N ASP A 6 23.07 15.07 -15.70
CA ASP A 6 22.27 15.30 -14.50
C ASP A 6 20.75 15.12 -14.77
N ASN A 7 20.26 15.59 -15.92
CA ASN A 7 18.87 15.40 -16.32
C ASN A 7 18.53 13.90 -16.52
N LYS A 8 19.46 13.12 -17.09
CA LYS A 8 19.29 11.68 -17.30
C LYS A 8 19.26 10.92 -15.98
N GLU A 9 20.12 11.28 -15.01
CA GLU A 9 20.11 10.70 -13.66
C GLU A 9 18.81 11.01 -12.92
N ARG A 10 18.35 12.26 -12.95
CA ARG A 10 17.06 12.64 -12.34
C ARG A 10 15.88 11.88 -12.92
N LYS A 11 15.84 11.66 -14.23
CA LYS A 11 14.80 10.86 -14.89
C LYS A 11 14.85 9.38 -14.47
N GLY A 12 16.05 8.81 -14.34
CA GLY A 12 16.25 7.44 -13.87
C GLY A 12 15.77 7.22 -12.43
N LEU A 13 16.18 8.10 -11.51
CA LEU A 13 15.76 8.05 -10.11
C LEU A 13 14.24 8.21 -9.97
N LYS A 14 13.64 9.19 -10.68
CA LYS A 14 12.18 9.39 -10.66
C LYS A 14 11.43 8.13 -11.12
N ARG A 15 11.88 7.47 -12.18
CA ARG A 15 11.27 6.23 -12.67
C ARG A 15 11.40 5.10 -11.64
N ALA A 16 12.59 4.92 -11.05
CA ALA A 16 12.81 3.89 -10.03
C ALA A 16 11.91 4.11 -8.81
N VAL A 17 11.74 5.35 -8.36
CA VAL A 17 10.83 5.73 -7.27
C VAL A 17 9.38 5.42 -7.62
N ILE A 18 8.90 5.81 -8.80
CA ILE A 18 7.51 5.58 -9.21
C ILE A 18 7.22 4.08 -9.30
N ILE A 19 8.08 3.32 -9.96
CA ILE A 19 7.92 1.86 -10.09
C ILE A 19 7.95 1.21 -8.70
N GLY A 20 8.90 1.60 -7.85
CA GLY A 20 8.99 1.13 -6.47
C GLY A 20 7.70 1.40 -5.70
N SER A 21 7.15 2.62 -5.79
CA SER A 21 5.91 2.97 -5.10
C SER A 21 4.69 2.19 -5.59
N ILE A 22 4.56 1.98 -6.91
CA ILE A 22 3.44 1.22 -7.47
C ILE A 22 3.53 -0.23 -7.02
N LEU A 23 4.70 -0.86 -7.15
CA LEU A 23 4.91 -2.25 -6.73
C LEU A 23 4.70 -2.41 -5.22
N GLY A 24 5.20 -1.47 -4.41
CA GLY A 24 4.99 -1.49 -2.96
C GLY A 24 3.52 -1.39 -2.57
N ALA A 25 2.75 -0.50 -3.22
CA ALA A 25 1.31 -0.39 -3.00
C ALA A 25 0.59 -1.71 -3.32
N PHE A 26 0.82 -2.27 -4.52
CA PHE A 26 0.22 -3.53 -4.92
C PHE A 26 0.64 -4.70 -4.04
N ALA A 27 1.92 -4.80 -3.67
CA ALA A 27 2.42 -5.86 -2.80
C ALA A 27 1.78 -5.81 -1.41
N SER A 28 1.64 -4.61 -0.83
CA SER A 28 0.99 -4.43 0.47
C SER A 28 -0.49 -4.82 0.45
N LEU A 29 -1.23 -4.37 -0.58
CA LEU A 29 -2.63 -4.74 -0.77
C LEU A 29 -2.80 -6.24 -1.02
N ALA A 30 -1.96 -6.81 -1.89
CA ALA A 30 -1.99 -8.23 -2.18
C ALA A 30 -1.70 -9.07 -0.93
N ALA A 31 -0.72 -8.67 -0.11
CA ALA A 31 -0.43 -9.35 1.15
C ALA A 31 -1.59 -9.24 2.14
N ALA A 32 -2.19 -8.05 2.29
CA ALA A 32 -3.33 -7.83 3.16
C ALA A 32 -4.56 -8.67 2.74
N LEU A 33 -4.90 -8.65 1.45
CA LEU A 33 -6.01 -9.45 0.90
C LEU A 33 -5.73 -10.95 0.96
N ALA A 34 -4.48 -11.37 0.71
CA ALA A 34 -4.10 -12.77 0.87
C ALA A 34 -4.25 -13.23 2.32
N MET A 35 -3.87 -12.41 3.30
CA MET A 35 -4.12 -12.70 4.72
C MET A 35 -5.62 -12.75 5.03
N ASP A 36 -6.42 -11.83 4.50
CA ASP A 36 -7.89 -11.87 4.69
C ASP A 36 -8.50 -13.18 4.19
N VAL A 37 -8.12 -13.62 2.98
CA VAL A 37 -8.64 -14.85 2.38
C VAL A 37 -8.14 -16.11 3.09
N VAL A 38 -6.85 -16.16 3.46
CA VAL A 38 -6.24 -17.37 4.04
C VAL A 38 -6.51 -17.48 5.54
N LEU A 39 -6.47 -16.36 6.26
CA LEU A 39 -6.52 -16.33 7.73
C LEU A 39 -7.83 -15.79 8.29
N GLY A 40 -8.70 -15.17 7.48
CA GLY A 40 -9.98 -14.62 7.95
C GLY A 40 -10.88 -15.66 8.60
N SER A 41 -10.82 -16.92 8.15
CA SER A 41 -11.57 -18.03 8.77
C SER A 41 -11.01 -18.43 10.14
N SER A 42 -9.72 -18.17 10.40
CA SER A 42 -9.02 -18.61 11.61
C SER A 42 -8.87 -17.50 12.66
N LEU A 43 -8.85 -16.22 12.25
CA LEU A 43 -8.53 -15.06 13.09
C LEU A 43 -9.74 -14.13 13.31
N GLN A 44 -10.88 -14.70 13.72
CA GLN A 44 -12.10 -13.97 14.13
C GLN A 44 -12.89 -13.24 13.03
N GLY A 45 -12.76 -13.66 11.77
CA GLY A 45 -13.55 -13.15 10.65
C GLY A 45 -12.72 -12.37 9.65
N THR A 46 -13.40 -11.92 8.61
CA THR A 46 -12.77 -11.16 7.52
C THR A 46 -12.57 -9.69 7.91
N TRP A 47 -11.79 -8.97 7.11
CA TRP A 47 -11.62 -7.52 7.26
C TRP A 47 -12.93 -6.76 7.14
N TRP A 48 -13.89 -7.33 6.40
CA TRP A 48 -15.25 -6.84 6.35
C TRP A 48 -15.94 -6.93 7.72
N ASP A 49 -15.86 -8.09 8.38
CA ASP A 49 -16.46 -8.30 9.71
C ASP A 49 -15.83 -7.39 10.77
N ALA A 50 -14.52 -7.15 10.68
CA ALA A 50 -13.83 -6.20 11.54
C ALA A 50 -14.34 -4.77 11.31
N SER A 51 -14.45 -4.35 10.04
CA SER A 51 -14.97 -3.04 9.66
C SER A 51 -16.42 -2.85 10.12
N GLN A 52 -17.26 -3.89 10.03
CA GLN A 52 -18.63 -3.87 10.55
C GLN A 52 -18.65 -3.60 12.06
N ARG A 53 -17.80 -4.30 12.83
CA ARG A 53 -17.72 -4.11 14.28
C ARG A 53 -17.24 -2.71 14.64
N ASP A 54 -16.28 -2.17 13.92
CA ASP A 54 -15.73 -0.83 14.20
C ASP A 54 -16.76 0.26 13.84
N VAL A 55 -17.40 0.17 12.69
CA VAL A 55 -18.48 1.09 12.29
C VAL A 55 -19.66 0.99 13.25
N THR A 56 -20.03 -0.22 13.69
CA THR A 56 -21.07 -0.43 14.70
C THR A 56 -20.72 0.23 16.03
N LYS A 57 -19.46 0.12 16.47
CA LYS A 57 -19.01 0.73 17.73
C LYS A 57 -18.96 2.26 17.67
N MET A 58 -18.55 2.84 16.54
CA MET A 58 -18.38 4.28 16.40
C MET A 58 -19.67 5.02 16.04
N PHE A 59 -20.50 4.43 15.18
CA PHE A 59 -21.69 5.08 14.60
C PHE A 59 -23.01 4.38 14.96
N GLY A 60 -22.96 3.28 15.72
CA GLY A 60 -24.11 2.51 16.15
C GLY A 60 -24.56 1.42 15.17
N PRO A 61 -25.52 0.57 15.57
CA PRO A 61 -25.96 -0.61 14.80
C PRO A 61 -26.53 -0.29 13.42
N GLY A 62 -27.18 0.88 13.27
CA GLY A 62 -27.79 1.29 12.00
C GLY A 62 -26.76 1.53 10.88
N CYS A 63 -25.58 2.05 11.22
CA CYS A 63 -24.50 2.22 10.26
C CYS A 63 -23.69 0.93 10.08
N GLY A 64 -23.55 0.12 11.13
CA GLY A 64 -22.80 -1.14 11.08
C GLY A 64 -23.37 -2.21 10.14
N GLN A 65 -24.69 -2.22 9.96
CA GLN A 65 -25.36 -3.10 8.99
C GLN A 65 -25.47 -2.52 7.59
N ASN A 66 -25.09 -1.24 7.41
CA ASN A 66 -25.12 -0.60 6.10
C ASN A 66 -23.85 -0.95 5.32
N PRO A 67 -23.93 -1.69 4.20
CA PRO A 67 -22.74 -2.12 3.44
C PRO A 67 -21.96 -0.93 2.88
N PHE A 68 -22.58 0.22 2.65
CA PHE A 68 -21.89 1.41 2.18
C PHE A 68 -20.94 1.99 3.24
N ALA A 69 -21.41 2.13 4.48
CA ALA A 69 -20.61 2.68 5.58
C ALA A 69 -19.42 1.76 5.92
N VAL A 70 -19.67 0.45 5.94
CA VAL A 70 -18.65 -0.57 6.17
C VAL A 70 -17.64 -0.59 5.03
N GLY A 71 -18.09 -0.53 3.79
CA GLY A 71 -17.23 -0.47 2.61
C GLY A 71 -16.36 0.78 2.58
N LEU A 72 -16.86 1.93 3.03
CA LEU A 72 -16.08 3.17 3.13
C LEU A 72 -14.95 3.02 4.17
N MET A 73 -15.25 2.46 5.34
CA MET A 73 -14.23 2.17 6.36
C MET A 73 -13.16 1.21 5.84
N LEU A 74 -13.57 0.12 5.19
CA LEU A 74 -12.65 -0.85 4.62
C LEU A 74 -11.77 -0.21 3.52
N ALA A 75 -12.37 0.59 2.63
CA ALA A 75 -11.64 1.31 1.59
C ALA A 75 -10.64 2.32 2.18
N PHE A 76 -10.99 2.97 3.29
CA PHE A 76 -10.09 3.87 4.01
C PHE A 76 -8.87 3.12 4.56
N VAL A 77 -9.08 1.98 5.22
CA VAL A 77 -7.98 1.17 5.76
C VAL A 77 -7.10 0.60 4.63
N MET A 78 -7.70 0.09 3.56
CA MET A 78 -6.96 -0.41 2.38
C MET A 78 -6.18 0.71 1.69
N GLY A 79 -6.76 1.90 1.58
CA GLY A 79 -6.06 3.08 1.05
C GLY A 79 -4.86 3.47 1.90
N PHE A 80 -4.98 3.41 3.23
CA PHE A 80 -3.87 3.67 4.15
C PHE A 80 -2.74 2.64 3.99
N LEU A 81 -3.08 1.35 3.90
CA LEU A 81 -2.12 0.28 3.65
C LEU A 81 -1.42 0.44 2.30
N ALA A 82 -2.17 0.76 1.25
CA ALA A 82 -1.62 1.02 -0.08
C ALA A 82 -0.64 2.21 -0.05
N ALA A 83 -0.99 3.29 0.63
CA ALA A 83 -0.12 4.46 0.79
C ALA A 83 1.16 4.11 1.57
N PHE A 84 1.03 3.32 2.64
CA PHE A 84 2.18 2.87 3.42
C PHE A 84 3.08 1.92 2.60
N GLY A 85 2.50 0.98 1.87
CA GLY A 85 3.22 0.11 0.94
C GLY A 85 3.92 0.90 -0.16
N ALA A 86 3.26 1.93 -0.70
CA ALA A 86 3.86 2.83 -1.70
C ALA A 86 5.07 3.59 -1.14
N PHE A 87 4.97 4.05 0.10
CA PHE A 87 6.07 4.73 0.78
C PHE A 87 7.27 3.81 0.99
N LEU A 88 7.05 2.59 1.48
CA LEU A 88 8.12 1.59 1.62
C LEU A 88 8.72 1.20 0.26
N GLY A 89 7.87 1.04 -0.76
CA GLY A 89 8.28 0.77 -2.14
C GLY A 89 9.12 1.89 -2.74
N MET A 90 8.79 3.16 -2.44
CA MET A 90 9.61 4.32 -2.80
C MET A 90 11.01 4.23 -2.17
N ILE A 91 11.09 3.96 -0.86
CA ILE A 91 12.37 3.83 -0.14
C ILE A 91 13.20 2.68 -0.75
N ALA A 92 12.57 1.53 -0.99
CA ALA A 92 13.22 0.39 -1.62
C ALA A 92 13.70 0.72 -3.05
N GLY A 93 12.91 1.46 -3.83
CA GLY A 93 13.27 1.92 -5.17
C GLY A 93 14.49 2.85 -5.17
N VAL A 94 14.56 3.78 -4.21
CA VAL A 94 15.76 4.63 -4.01
C VAL A 94 16.98 3.79 -3.64
N PHE A 95 16.81 2.83 -2.73
CA PHE A 95 17.90 1.97 -2.29
C PHE A 95 18.43 1.11 -3.44
N MET A 96 17.55 0.47 -4.20
CA MET A 96 17.91 -0.32 -5.38
C MET A 96 18.61 0.52 -6.44
N TYR A 97 18.10 1.72 -6.75
CA TYR A 97 18.76 2.62 -7.68
C TYR A 97 20.20 2.96 -7.25
N ARG A 98 20.40 3.22 -5.95
CA ARG A 98 21.72 3.51 -5.38
C ARG A 98 22.65 2.29 -5.44
N LEU A 99 22.12 1.10 -5.15
CA LEU A 99 22.86 -0.16 -5.18
C LEU A 99 23.30 -0.53 -6.60
N PHE A 100 22.39 -0.48 -7.56
CA PHE A 100 22.71 -0.72 -8.97
C PHE A 100 23.74 0.28 -9.49
N ARG A 101 23.63 1.57 -9.12
CA ARG A 101 24.62 2.58 -9.48
C ARG A 101 26.00 2.29 -8.88
N PHE A 102 26.06 1.72 -7.67
CA PHE A 102 27.32 1.36 -7.03
C PHE A 102 27.96 0.13 -7.69
N VAL A 103 27.15 -0.85 -8.11
CA VAL A 103 27.63 -2.11 -8.70
C VAL A 103 27.96 -1.98 -10.19
N LEU A 104 27.23 -1.16 -10.95
CA LEU A 104 27.43 -0.95 -12.40
C LEU A 104 28.51 0.11 -12.71
N LYS A 105 29.29 0.51 -11.72
CA LYS A 105 30.36 1.51 -11.82
C LYS A 105 31.69 0.85 -11.52
#